data_AF-A0A0Q4FV72-F1
#
_entry.id   AF-A0A0Q4FV72-F1
#
_cell.length_a   1.000
_cell.length_b   1.000
_cell.length_c   1.000
_cell.angle_alpha   90.00
_cell.angle_beta   90.00
_cell.angle_gamma   90.00
#
_symmetry.space_group_name_H-M   'P 1'
#
loop_
_entity.id
_entity.type
_entity.pdbx_description
1 polymer ?
#
loop_
_entity_poly.entity_id
_entity_poly.type
_entity_poly.pdbx_seq_one_letter_code
_entity_poly.pdbx_strand_id
1 'polypeptide(L)'
;MSSKKNQYVQGSLFTSFQPTRVVGKGLKAAKFTTHFYSRLDAIQAVIKKLRRDDLSQGHCFMVFDVNLPEDQAYYEYPDGRILIEQVDKRSIEVPRIIVRELNKAEVHAVRKKHAIFE
;
A
#
# COMPACT_ATOMS: atom_id res chain seq x y z
N MET A 1 51.88 12.61 -1.44
CA MET A 1 50.73 12.10 -0.68
C MET A 1 49.80 13.27 -0.39
N SER A 2 48.75 13.46 -1.20
CA SER A 2 47.84 14.60 -1.09
C SER A 2 46.46 14.08 -0.71
N SER A 3 46.08 14.34 0.54
CA SER A 3 44.75 14.05 1.09
C SER A 3 43.83 15.22 0.75
N LYS A 4 42.77 14.98 -0.02
CA LYS A 4 41.68 15.93 -0.21
C LYS A 4 40.42 15.40 0.47
N LYS A 5 40.04 16.10 1.54
CA LYS A 5 38.67 16.12 2.07
C LYS A 5 37.75 16.67 0.98
N ASN A 6 36.56 16.11 0.84
CA ASN A 6 35.42 16.83 0.26
C ASN A 6 34.16 16.57 1.10
N GLN A 7 33.72 17.64 1.76
CA GLN A 7 32.35 17.87 2.23
C GLN A 7 31.43 18.20 1.04
N TYR A 8 30.13 18.35 1.32
CA TYR A 8 29.02 18.89 0.50
C TYR A 8 28.25 17.86 -0.35
N VAL A 9 26.91 17.84 -0.46
CA VAL A 9 25.79 18.70 -0.02
C VAL A 9 24.53 17.81 0.12
N GLN A 10 23.57 18.22 0.96
CA GLN A 10 22.15 17.86 0.80
C GLN A 10 21.61 18.23 -0.59
N GLY A 11 20.74 17.40 -1.16
CA GLY A 11 20.00 17.74 -2.37
C GLY A 11 18.88 16.75 -2.66
N SER A 12 17.65 17.15 -2.34
CA SER A 12 16.44 16.46 -2.78
C SER A 12 16.41 16.35 -4.31
N LEU A 13 16.20 15.16 -4.85
CA LEU A 13 15.72 15.00 -6.20
C LEU A 13 14.38 14.27 -6.17
N PHE A 14 13.33 15.09 -6.03
CA PHE A 14 12.07 14.87 -6.73
C PHE A 14 12.41 14.64 -8.22
N THR A 15 12.41 13.38 -8.66
CA THR A 15 12.42 13.09 -10.10
C THR A 15 11.00 13.29 -10.61
N SER A 16 10.71 14.53 -11.01
CA SER A 16 9.56 14.83 -11.85
C SER A 16 9.74 14.08 -13.17
N PHE A 17 8.92 13.05 -13.38
CA PHE A 17 8.84 12.35 -14.65
C PHE A 17 8.21 13.30 -15.67
N GLN A 18 9.03 14.05 -16.42
CA GLN A 18 8.56 14.84 -17.55
C GLN A 18 8.58 13.93 -18.79
N PRO A 19 7.42 13.62 -19.40
CA PRO A 19 7.41 12.80 -20.61
C PRO A 19 8.01 13.59 -21.78
N THR A 20 9.09 13.05 -22.35
CA THR A 20 9.69 13.53 -23.59
C THR A 20 8.64 13.54 -24.72
N ARG A 21 8.44 14.72 -25.30
CA ARG A 21 7.49 14.97 -26.39
C ARG A 21 8.03 14.36 -27.69
N VAL A 22 7.70 13.09 -27.97
CA VAL A 22 7.98 12.47 -29.27
C VAL A 22 6.93 12.97 -30.27
N VAL A 23 7.32 13.86 -31.17
CA VAL A 23 6.49 14.31 -32.29
C VAL A 23 6.47 13.21 -33.34
N GLY A 24 5.48 12.31 -33.25
CA GLY A 24 5.22 11.27 -34.23
C GLY A 24 3.71 11.15 -34.46
N LYS A 25 3.29 11.30 -35.72
CA LYS A 25 1.90 11.18 -36.17
C LYS A 25 1.29 9.84 -35.74
N GLY A 26 0.09 9.87 -35.12
CA GLY A 26 -0.76 8.68 -34.96
C GLY A 26 -1.36 8.50 -33.57
N LEU A 27 -2.56 9.07 -33.37
CA LEU A 27 -3.42 8.85 -32.20
C LEU A 27 -3.64 7.35 -31.89
N LYS A 28 -3.00 6.78 -30.84
CA LYS A 28 -3.51 5.59 -30.09
C LYS A 28 -3.04 5.48 -28.62
N ALA A 29 -2.51 6.54 -27.99
CA ALA A 29 -2.07 6.46 -26.57
C ALA A 29 -3.11 6.95 -25.55
N ALA A 30 -3.97 7.91 -25.92
CA ALA A 30 -4.85 8.60 -24.97
C ALA A 30 -6.09 7.80 -24.51
N LYS A 31 -6.48 6.73 -25.21
CA LYS A 31 -7.62 5.89 -24.81
C LYS A 31 -7.21 4.80 -23.81
N PHE A 32 -5.97 4.32 -23.88
CA PHE A 32 -5.51 3.19 -23.07
C PHE A 32 -5.24 3.59 -21.62
N THR A 33 -4.72 4.80 -21.40
CA THR A 33 -4.46 5.33 -20.05
C THR A 33 -5.76 5.59 -19.29
N THR A 34 -6.76 6.19 -19.93
CA THR A 34 -8.04 6.58 -19.30
C THR A 34 -8.83 5.37 -18.77
N HIS A 35 -8.88 4.26 -19.52
CA HIS A 35 -9.57 3.03 -19.09
C HIS A 35 -8.85 2.28 -17.96
N PHE A 36 -7.53 2.43 -17.86
CA PHE A 36 -6.75 1.77 -16.82
C PHE A 36 -6.96 2.44 -15.46
N TYR A 37 -6.89 3.77 -15.41
CA TYR A 37 -7.18 4.54 -14.19
C TYR A 37 -8.61 4.29 -13.70
N SER A 38 -9.61 4.28 -14.59
CA SER A 38 -10.99 3.99 -14.19
C SER A 38 -11.17 2.60 -13.58
N ARG A 39 -10.38 1.61 -14.01
CA ARG A 39 -10.44 0.25 -13.47
C ARG A 39 -9.79 0.15 -12.09
N LEU A 40 -8.66 0.83 -11.88
CA LEU A 40 -8.00 0.89 -10.58
C LEU A 40 -8.89 1.56 -9.52
N ASP A 41 -9.52 2.68 -9.88
CA ASP A 41 -10.44 3.38 -8.99
C ASP A 41 -11.66 2.52 -8.63
N ALA A 42 -12.21 1.81 -9.62
CA ALA A 42 -13.31 0.87 -9.39
C ALA A 42 -12.91 -0.29 -8.46
N ILE A 43 -11.72 -0.87 -8.63
CA ILE A 43 -11.21 -1.92 -7.76
C ILE A 43 -11.03 -1.39 -6.33
N GLN A 44 -10.44 -0.22 -6.16
CA GLN A 44 -10.28 0.40 -4.84
C GLN A 44 -11.63 0.66 -4.17
N ALA A 45 -12.63 1.15 -4.91
CA ALA A 45 -13.98 1.37 -4.38
C ALA A 45 -14.62 0.06 -3.90
N VAL A 46 -14.44 -1.04 -4.65
CA VAL A 46 -14.92 -2.37 -4.26
C VAL A 46 -14.21 -2.85 -3.00
N ILE A 47 -12.89 -2.73 -2.91
CA ILE A 47 -12.13 -3.14 -1.72
C ILE A 47 -12.57 -2.33 -0.49
N LYS A 48 -12.74 -1.01 -0.64
CA LYS A 48 -13.27 -0.14 0.43
C LYS A 48 -14.65 -0.58 0.91
N LYS A 49 -15.52 -0.98 -0.02
CA LYS A 49 -16.85 -1.50 0.31
C LYS A 49 -16.75 -2.82 1.09
N LEU A 50 -15.99 -3.80 0.58
CA LEU A 50 -15.79 -5.09 1.25
C LEU A 50 -15.23 -4.92 2.67
N ARG A 51 -14.21 -4.06 2.82
CA ARG A 51 -13.65 -3.72 4.13
C ARG A 51 -14.69 -3.19 5.11
N ARG A 52 -15.51 -2.22 4.68
CA ARG A 52 -16.56 -1.66 5.55
C ARG A 52 -17.62 -2.70 5.89
N ASP A 53 -18.01 -3.51 4.92
CA ASP A 53 -19.01 -4.57 5.11
C ASP A 53 -18.49 -5.59 6.14
N ASP A 54 -17.26 -6.08 6.00
CA ASP A 54 -16.63 -7.03 6.93
C ASP A 54 -16.52 -6.46 8.35
N LEU A 55 -15.98 -5.24 8.49
CA LEU A 55 -15.84 -4.58 9.80
C LEU A 55 -17.19 -4.33 10.46
N SER A 56 -18.22 -3.98 9.68
CA SER A 56 -19.58 -3.75 10.21
C SER A 56 -20.25 -5.03 10.72
N GLN A 57 -19.85 -6.18 10.20
CA GLN A 57 -20.30 -7.50 10.64
C GLN A 57 -19.49 -8.04 11.83
N GLY A 58 -18.49 -7.29 12.31
CA GLY A 58 -17.61 -7.72 13.39
C GLY A 58 -16.45 -8.60 12.91
N HIS A 59 -16.22 -8.71 11.60
CA HIS A 59 -15.10 -9.45 11.03
C HIS A 59 -13.85 -8.56 10.94
N CYS A 60 -12.68 -9.19 11.03
CA CYS A 60 -11.41 -8.52 10.77
C CYS A 60 -11.13 -8.46 9.26
N PHE A 61 -10.43 -7.42 8.82
CA PHE A 61 -10.04 -7.25 7.42
C PHE A 61 -8.52 -7.41 7.25
N MET A 62 -8.10 -8.31 6.35
CA MET A 62 -6.69 -8.65 6.11
C MET A 62 -6.10 -7.81 4.97
N VAL A 63 -4.90 -7.27 5.16
CA VAL A 63 -4.16 -6.49 4.17
C VAL A 63 -2.73 -6.99 4.07
N PHE A 64 -2.36 -7.50 2.90
CA PHE A 64 -0.96 -7.82 2.58
C PHE A 64 -0.17 -6.56 2.21
N ASP A 65 1.07 -6.49 2.67
CA ASP A 65 1.98 -5.38 2.38
C ASP A 65 3.37 -5.94 2.03
N VAL A 66 3.98 -5.37 1.00
CA VAL A 66 5.35 -5.70 0.54
C VAL A 66 6.43 -5.39 1.59
N ASN A 67 6.13 -4.54 2.56
CA ASN A 67 7.04 -4.20 3.66
C ASN A 67 6.96 -5.18 4.83
N LEU A 68 6.01 -6.12 4.81
CA LEU A 68 5.93 -7.19 5.79
C LEU A 68 6.57 -8.46 5.24
N PRO A 69 7.09 -9.34 6.12
CA PRO A 69 7.45 -10.70 5.75
C PRO A 69 6.31 -11.42 5.01
N GLU A 70 6.65 -12.37 4.14
CA GLU A 70 5.68 -13.03 3.28
C GLU A 70 4.55 -13.73 4.06
N ASP A 71 4.88 -14.23 5.25
CA ASP A 71 3.98 -14.91 6.17
C ASP A 71 3.28 -13.96 7.15
N GLN A 72 3.32 -12.64 6.92
CA GLN A 72 2.69 -11.64 7.78
C GLN A 72 1.72 -10.74 7.02
N ALA A 73 0.68 -10.29 7.71
CA ALA A 73 -0.29 -9.35 7.19
C ALA A 73 -0.79 -8.41 8.28
N TYR A 74 -1.28 -7.24 7.87
CA TYR A 74 -2.04 -6.38 8.76
C TYR A 74 -3.48 -6.89 8.86
N TYR A 75 -3.99 -6.96 10.08
CA TYR A 75 -5.40 -7.24 10.36
C TYR A 75 -6.02 -6.04 11.04
N GLU A 76 -6.99 -5.41 10.38
CA GLU A 76 -7.82 -4.39 11.00
C GLU A 76 -9.02 -5.04 11.69
N TYR A 77 -9.25 -4.63 12.93
CA TYR A 77 -10.34 -5.10 13.75
C TYR A 77 -11.47 -4.06 13.82
N PRO A 78 -12.72 -4.47 14.13
CA PRO A 78 -13.87 -3.57 14.24
C PRO A 78 -13.71 -2.46 15.29
N ASP A 79 -12.88 -2.68 16.31
CA ASP A 79 -12.53 -1.67 17.32
C ASP A 79 -11.51 -0.63 16.82
N GLY A 80 -11.08 -0.75 15.56
CA GLY A 80 -10.15 0.14 14.90
C GLY A 80 -8.68 -0.17 15.19
N ARG A 81 -8.36 -1.23 15.95
CA ARG A 81 -6.99 -1.70 16.13
C ARG A 81 -6.48 -2.33 14.84
N ILE A 82 -5.17 -2.26 14.65
CA ILE A 82 -4.46 -2.98 13.60
C ILE A 82 -3.37 -3.83 14.23
N LEU A 83 -3.41 -5.13 13.98
CA LEU A 83 -2.41 -6.09 14.42
C LEU A 83 -1.59 -6.56 13.22
N ILE A 84 -0.33 -6.91 13.46
CA ILE A 84 0.45 -7.75 12.54
C ILE A 84 0.27 -9.18 13.03
N GLU A 85 -0.22 -10.05 12.16
CA GLU A 85 -0.39 -11.46 12.45
C GLU A 85 0.35 -12.32 11.42
N GLN A 86 0.82 -13.47 11.88
CA GLN A 86 1.38 -14.50 11.04
C GLN A 86 0.25 -15.34 10.42
N VAL A 87 0.33 -15.57 9.11
CA VAL A 87 -0.69 -16.24 8.31
C VAL A 87 -0.06 -17.39 7.55
N ASP A 88 -0.58 -18.59 7.74
CA ASP A 88 -0.26 -19.72 6.86
C ASP A 88 -1.13 -19.63 5.59
N LYS A 89 -0.50 -19.28 4.47
CA LYS A 89 -1.19 -19.20 3.16
C LYS A 89 -1.60 -20.56 2.61
N ARG A 90 -1.07 -21.66 3.16
CA ARG A 90 -1.34 -23.02 2.70
C ARG A 90 -2.49 -23.67 3.46
N SER A 91 -2.76 -23.24 4.68
CA SER A 91 -3.83 -23.80 5.51
C SER A 91 -4.54 -22.72 6.31
N ILE A 92 -5.83 -22.56 6.02
CA ILE A 92 -6.73 -21.66 6.75
C ILE A 92 -7.11 -22.20 8.14
N GLU A 93 -6.84 -23.48 8.41
CA GLU A 93 -7.18 -24.12 9.68
C GLU A 93 -6.13 -23.84 10.76
N VAL A 94 -4.92 -23.42 10.37
CA VAL A 94 -3.87 -23.08 11.31
C VAL A 94 -4.23 -21.76 11.99
N PRO A 95 -4.30 -21.74 13.34
CA PRO A 95 -4.58 -20.52 14.07
C PRO A 95 -3.54 -19.44 13.76
N ARG A 96 -4.02 -18.23 13.56
CA ARG A 96 -3.17 -17.04 13.36
C ARG A 96 -2.43 -16.71 14.65
N ILE A 97 -1.20 -16.25 14.52
CA ILE A 97 -0.37 -15.84 15.67
C ILE A 97 -0.21 -14.33 15.63
N ILE A 98 -0.59 -13.65 16.72
CA ILE A 98 -0.37 -12.21 16.86
C ILE A 98 1.12 -11.97 17.06
N VAL A 99 1.74 -11.31 16.08
CA VAL A 99 3.16 -10.93 16.15
C VAL A 99 3.30 -9.65 16.95
N ARG A 100 2.45 -8.64 16.66
CA ARG A 100 2.55 -7.32 17.29
C ARG A 100 1.28 -6.49 17.11
N GLU A 101 0.89 -5.73 18.12
CA GLU A 101 -0.12 -4.67 18.01
C GLU A 101 0.54 -3.35 17.58
N LEU A 102 -0.05 -2.67 16.59
CA LEU A 102 0.42 -1.36 16.14
C LEU A 102 -0.03 -0.27 17.11
N ASN A 103 0.88 0.67 17.41
CA ASN A 103 0.51 1.86 18.16
C ASN A 103 -0.26 2.85 17.27
N LYS A 104 -0.84 3.89 17.88
CA LYS A 104 -1.66 4.90 17.17
C LYS A 104 -0.93 5.59 16.01
N ALA A 105 0.37 5.89 16.16
CA ALA A 105 1.15 6.53 15.11
C ALA A 105 1.41 5.59 13.93
N GLU A 106 1.67 4.32 14.22
CA GLU A 106 1.83 3.27 13.21
C GLU A 106 0.52 2.99 12.48
N VAL A 107 -0.60 2.88 13.20
CA VAL A 107 -1.94 2.76 12.61
C VAL A 107 -2.18 3.92 11.65
N HIS A 108 -1.88 5.16 12.06
CA HIS A 108 -2.04 6.32 11.18
C HIS A 108 -1.14 6.23 9.94
N ALA A 109 0.11 5.78 10.09
CA ALA A 109 1.03 5.61 8.97
C ALA A 109 0.55 4.54 7.98
N VAL A 110 0.05 3.39 8.48
CA VAL A 110 -0.54 2.32 7.65
C VAL A 110 -1.78 2.85 6.92
N ARG A 111 -2.70 3.52 7.62
CA ARG A 111 -3.90 4.08 7.00
C ARG A 111 -3.59 5.10 5.91
N LYS A 112 -2.58 5.94 6.11
CA LYS A 112 -2.12 6.90 5.11
C LYS A 112 -1.43 6.23 3.92
N LYS A 113 -0.75 5.11 4.15
CA LYS A 113 -0.03 4.36 3.10
C LYS A 113 -0.98 3.64 2.16
N HIS A 114 -2.05 3.03 2.68
CA HIS A 114 -2.98 2.26 1.84
C HIS A 114 -4.28 3.04 1.63
N ALA A 115 -4.57 3.35 0.36
CA ALA A 115 -5.75 4.10 -0.06
C ALA A 115 -7.10 3.46 0.37
N ILE A 116 -7.10 2.21 0.84
CA ILE A 116 -8.32 1.48 1.25
C ILE A 116 -8.82 1.84 2.66
N PHE A 117 -8.02 2.55 3.46
CA PHE A 117 -8.40 2.96 4.82
C PHE A 117 -9.11 4.31 4.90
N GLU A 118 -9.12 5.09 3.82
CA GLU A 118 -9.83 6.37 3.69
C GLU A 118 -11.35 6.23 3.58
#